data_AF-A0A3S3NZ86-F1
#
_entry.id   AF-A0A3S3NZ86-F1
#
_cell.length_a   1.000
_cell.length_b   1.000
_cell.length_c   1.000
_cell.angle_alpha   90.00
_cell.angle_beta   90.00
_cell.angle_gamma   90.00
#
_symmetry.space_group_name_H-M   'P 1'
#
loop_
_entity.id
_entity.type
_entity.pdbx_description
1 polymer ?
#
loop_
_entity_poly.entity_id
_entity_poly.type
_entity_poly.pdbx_seq_one_letter_code
_entity_poly.pdbx_strand_id
1 'polypeptide(L)'
;ISEEGRGVASMGSMLQITRFHNAIGSAAGMRRILLYSRDYMFKRRVFGKYLHEYPLHVQTLCRMDIEARGAMILVSELGKLLGKQECNCASDEELLLLRILNPVLKLYSAKQTIDVVSEGLESFGGLGYMEDAGFASRLRDAQVLPIWEGTTNVLSMDVLRVLMKTHGEALRAFYVSVNQKLNEALSKEETRGHASKILNSMKSIENILRQNPMILEVGARDFAYSLARIYTAALLLEFACSEHADKSDKVTAERWILSQDLCPFLTNFNLNMYSKEAIADDSSIVLDGYQKADNE
;
A
#
# COMPACT_ATOMS: atom_id res chain seq x y z
N ILE A 1 0.16 -31.31 6.99
CA ILE A 1 1.52 -31.91 6.94
C ILE A 1 1.77 -32.31 5.48
N SER A 2 2.97 -32.06 4.95
CA SER A 2 3.31 -32.27 3.54
C SER A 2 4.28 -33.44 3.37
N GLU A 3 4.54 -33.80 2.11
CA GLU A 3 5.67 -34.66 1.75
C GLU A 3 7.02 -34.04 2.17
N GLU A 4 8.03 -34.89 2.33
CA GLU A 4 9.40 -34.49 2.62
C GLU A 4 9.93 -33.50 1.57
N GLY A 5 10.65 -32.47 2.01
CA GLY A 5 11.17 -31.42 1.13
C GLY A 5 10.13 -30.38 0.66
N ARG A 6 8.84 -30.53 0.96
CA ARG A 6 7.76 -29.62 0.52
C ARG A 6 7.27 -28.64 1.60
N GLY A 7 7.92 -28.57 2.75
CA GLY A 7 7.50 -27.76 3.90
C GLY A 7 7.25 -26.28 3.57
N VAL A 8 8.17 -25.61 2.88
CA VAL A 8 8.02 -24.19 2.50
C VAL A 8 6.84 -23.98 1.55
N ALA A 9 6.63 -24.89 0.60
CA ALA A 9 5.51 -24.79 -0.34
C ALA A 9 4.17 -24.94 0.39
N SER A 10 4.08 -25.88 1.33
CA SER A 10 2.86 -26.12 2.11
C SER A 10 2.56 -25.05 3.15
N MET A 11 3.57 -24.34 3.65
CA MET A 11 3.34 -23.15 4.49
C MET A 11 2.86 -21.93 3.69
N GLY A 12 2.94 -21.96 2.35
CA GLY A 12 2.55 -20.83 1.51
C GLY A 12 1.09 -20.40 1.69
N SER A 13 0.17 -21.35 1.89
CA SER A 13 -1.25 -21.05 2.15
C SER A 13 -1.44 -20.40 3.53
N MET A 14 -0.73 -20.88 4.55
CA MET A 14 -0.74 -20.25 5.88
C MET A 14 -0.23 -18.81 5.80
N LEU A 15 0.92 -18.59 5.14
CA LEU A 15 1.49 -17.26 4.94
C LEU A 15 0.54 -16.33 4.16
N GLN A 16 -0.24 -16.87 3.23
CA GLN A 16 -1.24 -16.08 2.51
C GLN A 16 -2.28 -15.51 3.49
N ILE A 17 -2.82 -16.37 4.36
CA ILE A 17 -3.85 -16.00 5.34
C ILE A 17 -3.30 -15.11 6.45
N THR A 18 -2.11 -15.38 6.99
CA THR A 18 -1.51 -14.56 8.07
C THR A 18 -1.15 -13.17 7.57
N ARG A 19 -0.66 -13.03 6.33
CA ARG A 19 -0.42 -11.73 5.68
C ARG A 19 -1.71 -10.95 5.45
N PHE A 20 -2.80 -11.63 5.09
CA PHE A 20 -4.11 -10.98 5.00
C PHE A 20 -4.60 -10.48 6.37
N HIS A 21 -4.47 -11.28 7.44
CA HIS A 21 -4.80 -10.86 8.82
C HIS A 21 -3.93 -9.68 9.30
N ASN A 22 -2.65 -9.68 8.95
CA ASN A 22 -1.75 -8.56 9.22
C ASN A 22 -2.24 -7.26 8.54
N ALA A 23 -2.70 -7.34 7.29
CA ALA A 23 -3.27 -6.20 6.58
C ALA A 23 -4.61 -5.74 7.19
N ILE A 24 -5.45 -6.66 7.67
CA ILE A 24 -6.66 -6.31 8.44
C ILE A 24 -6.26 -5.55 9.71
N GLY A 25 -5.28 -6.04 10.45
CA GLY A 25 -4.74 -5.37 11.64
C GLY A 25 -4.22 -3.96 11.34
N SER A 26 -3.54 -3.82 10.20
CA SER A 26 -3.06 -2.54 9.67
C SER A 26 -4.22 -1.55 9.42
N ALA A 27 -5.20 -1.94 8.61
CA ALA A 27 -6.37 -1.12 8.32
C ALA A 27 -7.18 -0.76 9.58
N ALA A 28 -7.36 -1.73 10.48
CA ALA A 28 -8.04 -1.53 11.75
C ALA A 28 -7.30 -0.55 12.68
N GLY A 29 -5.97 -0.66 12.76
CA GLY A 29 -5.11 0.25 13.53
C GLY A 29 -5.22 1.69 13.06
N MET A 30 -5.12 1.91 11.75
CA MET A 30 -5.31 3.22 11.11
C MET A 30 -6.69 3.80 11.37
N ARG A 31 -7.75 3.01 11.19
CA ARG A 31 -9.12 3.45 11.46
C ARG A 31 -9.30 3.79 12.94
N ARG A 32 -8.73 2.99 13.84
CA ARG A 32 -8.92 3.16 15.28
C ARG A 32 -8.33 4.46 15.79
N ILE A 33 -7.08 4.77 15.45
CA ILE A 33 -6.44 6.01 15.93
C ILE A 33 -7.18 7.24 15.38
N LEU A 34 -7.57 7.19 14.10
CA LEU A 34 -8.32 8.27 13.46
C LEU A 34 -9.67 8.54 14.15
N LEU A 35 -10.39 7.49 14.57
CA LEU A 35 -11.65 7.67 15.30
C LEU A 35 -11.43 8.39 16.63
N TYR A 36 -10.36 8.06 17.35
CA TYR A 36 -10.02 8.77 18.58
C TYR A 36 -9.62 10.23 18.30
N SER A 37 -8.78 10.48 17.29
CA SER A 37 -8.35 11.84 16.95
C SER A 37 -9.53 12.71 16.52
N ARG A 38 -10.49 12.16 15.76
CA ARG A 38 -11.74 12.82 15.36
C ARG A 38 -12.65 13.16 16.54
N ASP A 39 -12.75 12.28 17.52
CA ASP A 39 -13.52 12.57 18.73
C ASP A 39 -12.81 13.63 19.59
N TYR A 40 -11.49 13.53 19.72
CA TYR A 40 -10.67 14.45 20.51
C TYR A 40 -10.68 15.88 19.97
N MET A 41 -10.76 16.07 18.65
CA MET A 41 -10.73 17.41 18.05
C MET A 41 -11.95 18.28 18.42
N PHE A 42 -13.06 17.68 18.87
CA PHE A 42 -14.22 18.40 19.39
C PHE A 42 -14.14 18.72 20.89
N LYS A 43 -13.15 18.17 21.60
CA LYS A 43 -12.99 18.30 23.06
C LYS A 43 -11.81 19.19 23.43
N ARG A 44 -10.73 19.13 22.66
CA ARG A 44 -9.50 19.87 22.95
C ARG A 44 -9.57 21.29 22.42
N ARG A 45 -9.36 22.26 23.32
CA ARG A 45 -9.15 23.67 22.99
C ARG A 45 -7.68 24.04 22.98
N VAL A 46 -7.28 24.79 21.96
CA VAL A 46 -5.97 25.45 21.84
C VAL A 46 -6.19 26.84 21.25
N PHE A 47 -5.44 27.83 21.74
CA PHE A 47 -5.56 29.23 21.28
C PHE A 47 -7.02 29.75 21.18
N GLY A 48 -7.86 29.36 22.14
CA GLY A 48 -9.25 29.83 22.27
C GLY A 48 -10.31 29.13 21.42
N LYS A 49 -9.95 28.18 20.54
CA LYS A 49 -10.89 27.41 19.71
C LYS A 49 -10.71 25.91 19.86
N TYR A 50 -11.69 25.13 19.46
CA TYR A 50 -11.56 23.67 19.35
C TYR A 50 -10.72 23.29 18.12
N LEU A 51 -10.03 22.14 18.19
CA LEU A 51 -9.17 21.68 17.11
C LEU A 51 -9.90 21.52 15.77
N HIS A 52 -11.17 21.10 15.78
CA HIS A 52 -11.97 20.95 14.54
C HIS A 52 -12.22 22.28 13.82
N GLU A 53 -12.04 23.42 14.50
CA GLU A 53 -12.19 24.77 13.92
C GLU A 53 -10.93 25.22 13.18
N TYR A 54 -9.81 24.50 13.30
CA TYR A 54 -8.56 24.79 12.60
C TYR A 54 -8.47 23.96 11.32
N PRO A 55 -8.49 24.60 10.13
CA PRO A 55 -8.40 23.87 8.86
C PRO A 55 -7.14 23.01 8.74
N LEU A 56 -6.03 23.44 9.36
CA LEU A 56 -4.79 22.67 9.41
C LEU A 56 -4.99 21.29 10.06
N HIS A 57 -5.63 21.24 11.24
CA HIS A 57 -5.85 19.99 11.95
C HIS A 57 -6.78 19.05 11.17
N VAL A 58 -7.85 19.59 10.60
CA VAL A 58 -8.78 18.83 9.75
C VAL A 58 -8.09 18.32 8.47
N GLN A 59 -7.17 19.09 7.89
CA GLN A 59 -6.39 18.67 6.73
C GLN A 59 -5.49 17.47 7.06
N THR A 60 -4.80 17.49 8.21
CA THR A 60 -3.98 16.35 8.68
C THR A 60 -4.82 15.09 8.86
N LEU A 61 -5.94 15.17 9.58
CA LEU A 61 -6.84 14.03 9.78
C LEU A 61 -7.48 13.54 8.47
N CYS A 62 -7.69 14.44 7.50
CA CYS A 62 -8.19 14.08 6.18
C CYS A 62 -7.17 13.23 5.40
N ARG A 63 -5.88 13.57 5.45
CA ARG A 63 -4.81 12.76 4.83
C ARG A 63 -4.77 11.36 5.45
N MET A 64 -4.82 11.26 6.78
CA MET A 64 -4.91 9.97 7.48
C MET A 64 -6.15 9.15 7.08
N ASP A 65 -7.33 9.79 6.93
CA ASP A 65 -8.55 9.08 6.53
C ASP A 65 -8.46 8.54 5.10
N ILE A 66 -7.82 9.27 4.19
CA ILE A 66 -7.60 8.81 2.81
C ILE A 66 -6.74 7.54 2.82
N GLU A 67 -5.65 7.51 3.60
CA GLU A 67 -4.83 6.30 3.77
C GLU A 67 -5.62 5.13 4.38
N ALA A 68 -6.41 5.39 5.43
CA ALA A 68 -7.24 4.38 6.08
C ALA A 68 -8.33 3.81 5.15
N ARG A 69 -8.96 4.66 4.32
CA ARG A 69 -9.95 4.24 3.30
C ARG A 69 -9.28 3.40 2.20
N GLY A 70 -8.10 3.83 1.72
CA GLY A 70 -7.33 3.10 0.72
C GLY A 70 -6.94 1.69 1.20
N ALA A 71 -6.46 1.56 2.44
CA ALA A 71 -6.16 0.26 3.01
C ALA A 71 -7.43 -0.61 3.18
N MET A 72 -8.54 -0.02 3.64
CA MET A 72 -9.79 -0.75 3.85
C MET A 72 -10.38 -1.30 2.55
N ILE A 73 -10.38 -0.52 1.47
CA ILE A 73 -10.93 -0.99 0.18
C ILE A 73 -10.05 -2.08 -0.42
N LEU A 74 -8.72 -2.00 -0.27
CA LEU A 74 -7.80 -3.03 -0.74
C LEU A 74 -7.92 -4.33 0.06
N VAL A 75 -8.08 -4.25 1.39
CA VAL A 75 -8.40 -5.41 2.24
C VAL A 75 -9.71 -6.05 1.81
N SER A 76 -10.74 -5.25 1.53
CA SER A 76 -12.05 -5.76 1.11
C SER A 76 -11.97 -6.48 -0.24
N GLU A 77 -11.21 -5.94 -1.20
CA GLU A 77 -11.00 -6.60 -2.49
C GLU A 77 -10.24 -7.92 -2.36
N LEU A 78 -9.21 -7.96 -1.52
CA LEU A 78 -8.46 -9.20 -1.29
C LEU A 78 -9.30 -10.24 -0.54
N GLY A 79 -10.15 -9.81 0.40
CA GLY A 79 -11.12 -10.67 1.05
C GLY A 79 -12.13 -11.28 0.06
N LYS A 80 -12.60 -10.49 -0.91
CA LYS A 80 -13.44 -11.00 -2.01
C LYS A 80 -12.71 -12.06 -2.85
N LEU A 81 -11.46 -11.81 -3.23
CA LEU A 81 -10.66 -12.77 -4.02
C LEU A 81 -10.36 -14.05 -3.24
N LEU A 82 -10.03 -13.95 -1.95
CA LEU A 82 -9.85 -15.11 -1.06
C LEU A 82 -11.14 -15.92 -0.95
N GLY A 83 -12.28 -15.27 -0.72
CA GLY A 83 -13.58 -15.94 -0.65
C GLY A 83 -13.94 -16.65 -1.96
N LYS A 84 -13.64 -16.04 -3.13
CA LYS A 84 -13.81 -16.71 -4.42
C LYS A 84 -12.91 -17.93 -4.60
N GLN A 85 -11.65 -17.85 -4.17
CA GLN A 85 -10.72 -18.99 -4.18
C GLN A 85 -11.27 -20.13 -3.30
N GLU A 86 -11.71 -19.83 -2.08
CA GLU A 86 -12.23 -20.82 -1.14
C GLU A 86 -13.55 -21.46 -1.60
N CYS A 87 -14.40 -20.69 -2.27
CA CYS A 87 -15.65 -21.17 -2.88
C CYS A 87 -15.45 -21.84 -4.26
N ASN A 88 -14.21 -22.01 -4.73
CA ASN A 88 -13.88 -22.56 -6.05
C ASN A 88 -14.62 -21.87 -7.22
N CYS A 89 -14.81 -20.55 -7.13
CA CYS A 89 -15.46 -19.73 -8.17
C CYS A 89 -14.58 -18.59 -8.68
N ALA A 90 -13.30 -18.54 -8.26
CA ALA A 90 -12.30 -17.64 -8.83
C ALA A 90 -11.88 -18.12 -10.23
N SER A 91 -11.77 -17.19 -11.18
CA SER A 91 -11.11 -17.48 -12.46
C SER A 91 -9.59 -17.62 -12.28
N ASP A 92 -8.91 -18.21 -13.27
CA ASP A 92 -7.43 -18.28 -13.26
C ASP A 92 -6.78 -16.90 -13.18
N GLU A 93 -7.37 -15.89 -13.82
CA GLU A 93 -6.91 -14.50 -13.74
C GLU A 93 -7.09 -13.93 -12.32
N GLU A 94 -8.19 -14.26 -11.63
CA GLU A 94 -8.42 -13.85 -10.23
C GLU A 94 -7.45 -14.51 -9.25
N LEU A 95 -7.08 -15.78 -9.49
CA LEU A 95 -6.07 -16.48 -8.69
C LEU A 95 -4.68 -15.87 -8.87
N LEU A 96 -4.31 -15.52 -10.11
CA LEU A 96 -3.07 -14.80 -10.43
C LEU A 96 -3.04 -13.42 -9.77
N LEU A 97 -4.14 -12.68 -9.84
CA LEU A 97 -4.32 -11.38 -9.21
C LEU A 97 -4.18 -11.48 -7.68
N LEU A 98 -4.83 -12.45 -7.05
CA LEU A 98 -4.71 -12.71 -5.63
C LEU A 98 -3.26 -13.01 -5.23
N ARG A 99 -2.54 -13.81 -6.03
CA ARG A 99 -1.16 -14.19 -5.75
C ARG A 99 -0.20 -13.00 -5.72
N ILE A 100 -0.36 -12.03 -6.63
CA ILE A 100 0.47 -10.81 -6.66
C ILE A 100 0.01 -9.76 -5.64
N LEU A 101 -1.30 -9.58 -5.44
CA LEU A 101 -1.82 -8.55 -4.54
C LEU A 101 -1.60 -8.87 -3.06
N ASN A 102 -1.55 -10.14 -2.67
CA ASN A 102 -1.39 -10.51 -1.26
C ASN A 102 -0.10 -9.95 -0.60
N PRO A 103 1.11 -10.15 -1.16
CA PRO A 103 2.30 -9.51 -0.62
C PRO A 103 2.24 -7.97 -0.74
N VAL A 104 1.68 -7.42 -1.83
CA VAL A 104 1.53 -5.96 -2.06
C VAL A 104 0.67 -5.30 -0.99
N LEU A 105 -0.49 -5.87 -0.67
CA LEU A 105 -1.38 -5.36 0.36
C LEU A 105 -0.67 -5.33 1.72
N LYS A 106 -0.07 -6.45 2.13
CA LYS A 106 0.59 -6.56 3.44
C LYS A 106 1.73 -5.55 3.57
N LEU A 107 2.64 -5.51 2.60
CA LEU A 107 3.83 -4.66 2.68
C LEU A 107 3.47 -3.17 2.70
N TYR A 108 2.44 -2.77 1.95
CA TYR A 108 2.06 -1.37 1.85
C TYR A 108 1.27 -0.92 3.07
N SER A 109 0.21 -1.65 3.44
CA SER A 109 -0.66 -1.31 4.58
C SER A 109 0.10 -1.30 5.92
N ALA A 110 1.03 -2.23 6.10
CA ALA A 110 1.86 -2.27 7.31
C ALA A 110 2.75 -1.03 7.45
N LYS A 111 3.24 -0.47 6.32
CA LYS A 111 4.02 0.76 6.33
C LYS A 111 3.16 1.99 6.53
N GLN A 112 2.01 2.08 5.86
CA GLN A 112 1.03 3.15 6.07
C GLN A 112 0.57 3.23 7.54
N THR A 113 0.40 2.08 8.19
CA THR A 113 -0.13 2.04 9.57
C THR A 113 0.78 2.72 10.57
N ILE A 114 2.10 2.60 10.42
CA ILE A 114 3.05 3.29 11.30
C ILE A 114 2.87 4.80 11.16
N ASP A 115 2.87 5.29 9.92
CA ASP A 115 2.82 6.72 9.63
C ASP A 115 1.51 7.32 10.14
N VAL A 116 0.37 6.68 9.85
CA VAL A 116 -0.95 7.12 10.31
C VAL A 116 -1.10 7.02 11.84
N VAL A 117 -0.59 5.97 12.47
CA VAL A 117 -0.67 5.85 13.94
C VAL A 117 0.21 6.88 14.63
N SER A 118 1.41 7.12 14.12
CA SER A 118 2.31 8.15 14.66
C SER A 118 1.68 9.54 14.59
N GLU A 119 1.18 9.95 13.42
CA GLU A 119 0.48 11.24 13.22
C GLU A 119 -0.78 11.33 14.11
N GLY A 120 -1.48 10.20 14.26
CA GLY A 120 -2.65 10.11 15.11
C GLY A 120 -2.33 10.30 16.59
N LEU A 121 -1.19 9.81 17.09
CA LEU A 121 -0.72 10.10 18.45
C LEU A 121 -0.40 11.58 18.63
N GLU A 122 0.26 12.21 17.65
CA GLU A 122 0.60 13.63 17.69
C GLU A 122 -0.66 14.52 17.80
N SER A 123 -1.80 14.08 17.25
CA SER A 123 -3.08 14.78 17.37
C SER A 123 -3.54 14.99 18.83
N PHE A 124 -3.02 14.21 19.78
CA PHE A 124 -3.29 14.35 21.22
C PHE A 124 -2.24 15.21 21.95
N GLY A 125 -1.17 15.62 21.28
CA GLY A 125 0.00 16.26 21.89
C GLY A 125 0.67 15.33 22.91
N GLY A 126 1.09 15.87 24.05
CA GLY A 126 1.75 15.11 25.11
C GLY A 126 0.96 13.88 25.60
N LEU A 127 -0.39 13.94 25.61
CA LEU A 127 -1.23 12.79 25.99
C LEU A 127 -1.06 11.60 25.05
N GLY A 128 -0.76 11.83 23.77
CA GLY A 128 -0.52 10.74 22.81
C GLY A 128 0.73 9.94 23.13
N TYR A 129 1.68 10.55 23.83
CA TYR A 129 2.95 9.93 24.24
C TYR A 129 2.87 9.22 25.61
N MET A 130 1.90 9.59 26.45
CA MET A 130 1.77 9.00 27.79
C MET A 130 1.18 7.58 27.70
N GLU A 131 1.84 6.62 28.36
CA GLU A 131 1.41 5.20 28.33
C GLU A 131 0.10 4.96 29.11
N ASP A 132 -0.14 5.71 30.19
CA ASP A 132 -1.35 5.61 31.01
C ASP A 132 -2.61 6.19 30.33
N ALA A 133 -2.44 7.09 29.36
CA ALA A 133 -3.51 7.52 28.46
C ALA A 133 -3.95 6.41 27.49
N GLY A 134 -3.16 5.34 27.37
CA GLY A 134 -3.50 4.15 26.60
C GLY A 134 -3.40 4.31 25.08
N PHE A 135 -2.90 5.44 24.57
CA PHE A 135 -2.71 5.66 23.12
C PHE A 135 -1.35 5.15 22.62
N ALA A 136 -0.28 5.41 23.37
CA ALA A 136 1.10 5.13 22.98
C ALA A 136 1.35 3.67 22.57
N SER A 137 0.66 2.72 23.24
CA SER A 137 0.76 1.29 22.90
C SER A 137 0.42 0.97 21.45
N ARG A 138 -0.45 1.77 20.81
CA ARG A 138 -0.87 1.54 19.42
C ARG A 138 0.27 1.69 18.43
N LEU A 139 1.21 2.61 18.67
CA LEU A 139 2.37 2.75 17.80
C LEU A 139 3.34 1.58 17.96
N ARG A 140 3.52 1.10 19.20
CA ARG A 140 4.32 -0.11 19.49
C ARG A 140 3.70 -1.34 18.83
N ASP A 141 2.39 -1.50 18.91
CA ASP A 141 1.67 -2.61 18.28
C ASP A 141 1.70 -2.49 16.74
N ALA A 142 1.56 -1.28 16.18
CA ALA A 142 1.67 -1.05 14.75
C ALA A 142 3.05 -1.41 14.18
N GLN A 143 4.11 -1.21 14.97
CA GLN A 143 5.50 -1.46 14.55
C GLN A 143 5.80 -2.93 14.24
N VAL A 144 5.06 -3.89 14.83
CA VAL A 144 5.26 -5.31 14.51
C VAL A 144 4.81 -5.65 13.09
N LEU A 145 3.81 -4.93 12.56
CA LEU A 145 3.12 -5.26 11.31
C LEU A 145 4.06 -5.33 10.08
N PRO A 146 5.02 -4.40 9.85
CA PRO A 146 5.95 -4.53 8.74
C PRO A 146 7.12 -5.49 9.01
N ILE A 147 7.23 -6.07 10.21
CA ILE A 147 8.33 -6.93 10.63
C ILE A 147 7.96 -8.41 10.44
N TRP A 148 6.97 -8.89 11.19
CA TRP A 148 6.54 -10.29 11.11
C TRP A 148 5.83 -10.62 9.81
N GLU A 149 5.74 -11.90 9.46
CA GLU A 149 5.09 -12.39 8.23
C GLU A 149 5.71 -11.85 6.92
N GLY A 150 6.99 -11.44 6.99
CA GLY A 150 7.80 -10.93 5.88
C GLY A 150 7.99 -9.42 5.95
N THR A 151 9.26 -8.99 5.93
CA THR A 151 9.60 -7.56 5.91
C THR A 151 9.20 -6.92 4.58
N THR A 152 9.09 -5.58 4.56
CA THR A 152 8.71 -4.85 3.35
C THR A 152 9.53 -5.25 2.13
N ASN A 153 10.86 -5.25 2.23
CA ASN A 153 11.75 -5.61 1.13
C ASN A 153 11.64 -7.10 0.76
N VAL A 154 11.50 -8.01 1.75
CA VAL A 154 11.33 -9.45 1.47
C VAL A 154 10.04 -9.70 0.70
N LEU A 155 8.95 -9.01 1.04
CA LEU A 155 7.68 -9.12 0.30
C LEU A 155 7.74 -8.43 -1.07
N SER A 156 8.48 -7.33 -1.21
CA SER A 156 8.79 -6.76 -2.52
C SER A 156 9.52 -7.76 -3.43
N MET A 157 10.47 -8.53 -2.88
CA MET A 157 11.11 -9.63 -3.62
C MET A 157 10.16 -10.81 -3.88
N ASP A 158 9.19 -11.10 -2.99
CA ASP A 158 8.14 -12.08 -3.27
C ASP A 158 7.27 -11.65 -4.45
N VAL A 159 6.97 -10.34 -4.61
CA VAL A 159 6.28 -9.81 -5.79
C VAL A 159 7.06 -10.14 -7.07
N LEU A 160 8.38 -9.89 -7.10
CA LEU A 160 9.22 -10.24 -8.25
C LEU A 160 9.24 -11.75 -8.50
N ARG A 161 9.30 -12.55 -7.44
CA ARG A 161 9.22 -14.01 -7.52
C ARG A 161 7.90 -14.46 -8.13
N VAL A 162 6.77 -13.80 -7.83
CA VAL A 162 5.49 -14.07 -8.48
C VAL A 162 5.62 -13.81 -9.98
N LEU A 163 6.11 -12.64 -10.39
CA LEU A 163 6.27 -12.28 -11.80
C LEU A 163 7.10 -13.30 -12.58
N MET A 164 8.24 -13.71 -12.01
CA MET A 164 9.12 -14.71 -12.63
C MET A 164 8.43 -16.07 -12.76
N LYS A 165 7.78 -16.55 -11.70
CA LYS A 165 7.13 -17.87 -11.68
C LYS A 165 5.92 -17.95 -12.60
N THR A 166 5.21 -16.83 -12.80
CA THR A 166 4.05 -16.76 -13.68
C THR A 166 4.40 -16.27 -15.08
N HIS A 167 5.69 -16.08 -15.40
CA HIS A 167 6.15 -15.51 -16.67
C HIS A 167 5.41 -14.21 -17.06
N GLY A 168 5.14 -13.34 -16.08
CA GLY A 168 4.43 -12.07 -16.28
C GLY A 168 2.89 -12.15 -16.28
N GLU A 169 2.29 -13.35 -16.28
CA GLU A 169 0.82 -13.50 -16.31
C GLU A 169 0.12 -12.84 -15.12
N ALA A 170 0.73 -12.84 -13.92
CA ALA A 170 0.18 -12.14 -12.77
C ALA A 170 0.10 -10.61 -12.96
N LEU A 171 1.07 -10.01 -13.66
CA LEU A 171 1.03 -8.58 -14.01
C LEU A 171 -0.01 -8.31 -15.10
N ARG A 172 -0.19 -9.23 -16.05
CA ARG A 172 -1.28 -9.15 -17.04
C ARG A 172 -2.64 -9.19 -16.35
N ALA A 173 -2.86 -10.11 -15.42
CA ALA A 173 -4.09 -10.20 -14.63
C ALA A 173 -4.34 -8.92 -13.82
N PHE A 174 -3.29 -8.36 -13.21
CA PHE A 174 -3.35 -7.04 -12.56
C PHE A 174 -3.82 -5.95 -13.52
N TYR A 175 -3.24 -5.85 -14.71
CA TYR A 175 -3.61 -4.86 -15.72
C TYR A 175 -5.06 -5.02 -16.18
N VAL A 176 -5.49 -6.26 -16.47
CA VAL A 176 -6.88 -6.56 -16.86
C VAL A 176 -7.85 -6.11 -15.78
N SER A 177 -7.57 -6.45 -14.51
CA SER A 177 -8.41 -6.03 -13.38
C SER A 177 -8.49 -4.51 -13.25
N VAL A 178 -7.36 -3.79 -13.34
CA VAL A 178 -7.37 -2.32 -13.27
C VAL A 178 -8.17 -1.71 -14.42
N ASN A 179 -8.04 -2.20 -15.65
CA ASN A 179 -8.85 -1.71 -16.77
C ASN A 179 -10.34 -1.93 -16.52
N GLN A 180 -10.74 -3.13 -16.07
CA GLN A 180 -12.13 -3.45 -15.77
C GLN A 180 -12.73 -2.47 -14.74
N LYS A 181 -11.99 -2.20 -13.66
CA LYS A 181 -12.40 -1.26 -12.59
C LYS A 181 -12.56 0.18 -13.08
N LEU A 182 -11.80 0.56 -14.10
CA LEU A 182 -11.79 1.92 -14.66
C LEU A 182 -12.77 2.12 -15.82
N ASN A 183 -13.45 1.07 -16.30
CA ASN A 183 -14.36 1.16 -17.45
C ASN A 183 -15.40 2.27 -17.31
N GLU A 184 -16.10 2.32 -16.16
CA GLU A 184 -17.10 3.35 -15.90
C GLU A 184 -16.46 4.74 -15.79
N ALA A 185 -15.34 4.84 -15.07
CA ALA A 185 -14.63 6.10 -14.87
C ALA A 185 -14.11 6.72 -16.17
N LEU A 186 -13.77 5.90 -17.18
CA LEU A 186 -13.35 6.36 -18.51
C LEU A 186 -14.50 6.97 -19.32
N SER A 187 -15.71 6.50 -19.09
CA SER A 187 -16.91 6.98 -19.80
C SER A 187 -17.35 8.37 -19.35
N LYS A 188 -17.13 8.72 -18.07
CA LYS A 188 -17.53 9.99 -17.45
C LYS A 188 -16.44 11.06 -17.61
N GLU A 189 -16.82 12.27 -18.00
CA GLU A 189 -15.86 13.36 -18.30
C GLU A 189 -15.04 13.76 -17.08
N GLU A 190 -15.67 13.82 -15.90
CA GLU A 190 -15.07 14.28 -14.64
C GLU A 190 -13.99 13.31 -14.11
N THR A 191 -14.13 12.02 -14.41
CA THR A 191 -13.22 10.96 -13.92
C THR A 191 -12.26 10.45 -14.99
N ARG A 192 -12.48 10.80 -16.27
CA ARG A 192 -11.67 10.31 -17.39
C ARG A 192 -10.19 10.65 -17.25
N GLY A 193 -9.87 11.87 -16.82
CA GLY A 193 -8.48 12.32 -16.60
C GLY A 193 -7.79 11.50 -15.51
N HIS A 194 -8.48 11.24 -14.41
CA HIS A 194 -8.01 10.41 -13.30
C HIS A 194 -7.76 8.96 -13.74
N ALA A 195 -8.73 8.34 -14.42
CA ALA A 195 -8.60 6.99 -14.96
C ALA A 195 -7.44 6.88 -15.96
N SER A 196 -7.30 7.86 -16.86
CA SER A 196 -6.21 7.91 -17.84
C SER A 196 -4.84 8.01 -17.19
N LYS A 197 -4.70 8.79 -16.09
CA LYS A 197 -3.45 8.86 -15.32
C LYS A 197 -3.06 7.49 -14.77
N ILE A 198 -4.00 6.75 -14.18
CA ILE A 198 -3.77 5.40 -13.64
C ILE A 198 -3.32 4.45 -14.75
N LEU A 199 -4.04 4.43 -15.88
CA LEU A 199 -3.70 3.57 -17.03
C LEU A 199 -2.35 3.90 -17.64
N ASN A 200 -2.02 5.19 -17.75
CA ASN A 200 -0.73 5.63 -18.29
C ASN A 200 0.43 5.21 -17.38
N SER A 201 0.29 5.32 -16.06
CA SER A 201 1.31 4.82 -15.12
C SER A 201 1.57 3.32 -15.30
N MET A 202 0.53 2.50 -15.49
CA MET A 202 0.70 1.07 -15.76
C MET A 202 1.40 0.80 -17.09
N LYS A 203 1.01 1.49 -18.17
CA LYS A 203 1.64 1.35 -19.47
C LYS A 203 3.13 1.71 -19.43
N SER A 204 3.48 2.78 -18.70
CA SER A 204 4.87 3.18 -18.50
C SER A 204 5.66 2.10 -17.76
N ILE A 205 5.11 1.53 -16.67
CA ILE A 205 5.73 0.40 -15.97
C ILE A 205 5.97 -0.75 -16.95
N GLU A 206 4.96 -1.19 -17.69
CA GLU A 206 5.07 -2.33 -18.61
C GLU A 206 6.16 -2.10 -19.67
N ASN A 207 6.21 -0.91 -20.27
CA ASN A 207 7.24 -0.54 -21.24
C ASN A 207 8.65 -0.61 -20.64
N ILE A 208 8.81 -0.09 -19.42
CA ILE A 208 10.09 -0.11 -18.71
C ILE A 208 10.53 -1.55 -18.44
N LEU A 209 9.62 -2.42 -17.97
CA LEU A 209 9.93 -3.81 -17.64
C LEU A 209 10.34 -4.63 -18.87
N ARG A 210 9.75 -4.35 -20.03
CA ARG A 210 10.13 -4.99 -21.30
C ARG A 210 11.54 -4.61 -21.74
N GLN A 211 11.97 -3.38 -21.47
CA GLN A 211 13.26 -2.86 -21.91
C GLN A 211 14.40 -3.14 -20.94
N ASN A 212 14.12 -3.11 -19.63
CA ASN A 212 15.13 -3.11 -18.58
C ASN A 212 14.74 -4.06 -17.42
N PRO A 213 14.63 -5.38 -17.63
CA PRO A 213 14.12 -6.29 -16.59
C PRO A 213 15.00 -6.33 -15.33
N MET A 214 16.30 -6.04 -15.45
CA MET A 214 17.26 -6.10 -14.33
C MET A 214 17.07 -5.00 -13.28
N ILE A 215 16.39 -3.88 -13.60
CA ILE A 215 16.18 -2.79 -12.65
C ILE A 215 15.18 -3.17 -11.54
N LEU A 216 14.38 -4.22 -11.76
CA LEU A 216 13.34 -4.62 -10.82
C LEU A 216 13.91 -5.06 -9.48
N GLU A 217 15.09 -5.66 -9.45
CA GLU A 217 15.72 -6.09 -8.21
C GLU A 217 16.03 -4.89 -7.29
N VAL A 218 16.56 -3.80 -7.88
CA VAL A 218 16.90 -2.56 -7.17
C VAL A 218 15.64 -1.78 -6.81
N GLY A 219 14.74 -1.61 -7.78
CA GLY A 219 13.49 -0.87 -7.62
C GLY A 219 12.32 -1.68 -7.05
N ALA A 220 12.57 -2.87 -6.48
CA ALA A 220 11.52 -3.83 -6.12
C ALA A 220 10.47 -3.24 -5.19
N ARG A 221 10.92 -2.42 -4.23
CA ARG A 221 10.05 -1.78 -3.24
C ARG A 221 9.18 -0.72 -3.87
N ASP A 222 9.77 0.16 -4.66
CA ASP A 222 9.05 1.22 -5.35
C ASP A 222 8.06 0.64 -6.37
N PHE A 223 8.44 -0.45 -7.06
CA PHE A 223 7.55 -1.20 -7.93
C PHE A 223 6.34 -1.74 -7.17
N ALA A 224 6.55 -2.41 -6.03
CA ALA A 224 5.46 -2.92 -5.21
C ALA A 224 4.56 -1.80 -4.65
N TYR A 225 5.13 -0.66 -4.27
CA TYR A 225 4.38 0.52 -3.83
C TYR A 225 3.55 1.11 -4.97
N SER A 226 4.11 1.21 -6.19
CA SER A 226 3.36 1.62 -7.38
C SER A 226 2.16 0.70 -7.62
N LEU A 227 2.34 -0.62 -7.53
CA LEU A 227 1.22 -1.56 -7.66
C LEU A 227 0.14 -1.32 -6.60
N ALA A 228 0.53 -1.14 -5.33
CA ALA A 228 -0.43 -0.85 -4.26
C ALA A 228 -1.21 0.44 -4.51
N ARG A 229 -0.52 1.52 -4.88
CA ARG A 229 -1.10 2.85 -5.10
C ARG A 229 -2.01 2.88 -6.32
N ILE A 230 -1.59 2.29 -7.44
CA ILE A 230 -2.36 2.17 -8.68
C ILE A 230 -3.64 1.36 -8.45
N TYR A 231 -3.52 0.20 -7.79
CA TYR A 231 -4.67 -0.68 -7.59
C TYR A 231 -5.67 -0.08 -6.61
N THR A 232 -5.18 0.54 -5.53
CA THR A 232 -6.03 1.27 -4.59
C THR A 232 -6.70 2.48 -5.25
N ALA A 233 -6.00 3.20 -6.13
CA ALA A 233 -6.59 4.29 -6.90
C ALA A 233 -7.73 3.81 -7.80
N ALA A 234 -7.53 2.68 -8.48
CA ALA A 234 -8.56 2.08 -9.33
C ALA A 234 -9.80 1.67 -8.53
N LEU A 235 -9.60 1.04 -7.36
CA LEU A 235 -10.69 0.66 -6.44
C LEU A 235 -11.45 1.88 -5.90
N LEU A 236 -10.74 2.91 -5.45
CA LEU A 236 -11.38 4.13 -4.93
C LEU A 236 -12.16 4.85 -6.03
N LEU A 237 -11.63 4.88 -7.26
CA LEU A 237 -12.30 5.53 -8.39
C LEU A 237 -13.50 4.71 -8.89
N GLU A 238 -13.39 3.38 -8.94
CA GLU A 238 -14.51 2.45 -9.18
C GLU A 238 -15.64 2.72 -8.19
N PHE A 239 -15.32 2.75 -6.88
CA PHE A 239 -16.31 3.03 -5.86
C PHE A 239 -16.92 4.42 -6.02
N ALA A 240 -16.10 5.46 -6.23
CA ALA A 240 -16.55 6.84 -6.43
C ALA A 240 -17.48 7.03 -7.65
N CYS A 241 -17.42 6.13 -8.63
CA CYS A 241 -18.32 6.11 -9.78
C CYS A 241 -19.66 5.40 -9.49
N SER A 242 -19.74 4.55 -8.48
CA SER A 242 -20.94 3.80 -8.12
C SER A 242 -22.08 4.70 -7.63
N GLU A 243 -23.31 4.17 -7.68
CA GLU A 243 -24.51 4.85 -7.17
C GLU A 243 -24.50 5.05 -5.64
N HIS A 244 -23.68 4.31 -4.92
CA HIS A 244 -23.57 4.38 -3.46
C HIS A 244 -22.56 5.43 -2.98
N ALA A 245 -21.75 6.01 -3.87
CA ALA A 245 -20.71 6.95 -3.49
C ALA A 245 -21.26 8.32 -3.14
N ASP A 246 -20.77 8.86 -2.02
CA ASP A 246 -21.03 10.23 -1.63
C ASP A 246 -19.95 11.20 -2.14
N LYS A 247 -20.09 12.48 -1.78
CA LYS A 247 -19.11 13.52 -2.14
C LYS A 247 -17.73 13.23 -1.54
N SER A 248 -17.67 12.68 -0.33
CA SER A 248 -16.42 12.38 0.37
C SER A 248 -15.65 11.27 -0.34
N ASP A 249 -16.34 10.29 -0.91
CA ASP A 249 -15.73 9.19 -1.66
C ASP A 249 -15.08 9.68 -2.96
N LYS A 250 -15.79 10.55 -3.70
CA LYS A 250 -15.25 11.20 -4.91
C LYS A 250 -13.99 12.01 -4.62
N VAL A 251 -14.03 12.82 -3.57
CA VAL A 251 -12.87 13.63 -3.14
C VAL A 251 -11.73 12.74 -2.62
N THR A 252 -12.04 11.62 -1.97
CA THR A 252 -11.02 10.65 -1.51
C THR A 252 -10.28 10.04 -2.71
N ALA A 253 -11.01 9.57 -3.71
CA ALA A 253 -10.42 9.01 -4.93
C ALA A 253 -9.54 10.04 -5.66
N GLU A 254 -10.04 11.26 -5.85
CA GLU A 254 -9.28 12.35 -6.47
C GLU A 254 -7.99 12.66 -5.68
N ARG A 255 -8.10 12.84 -4.36
CA ARG A 255 -6.93 13.16 -3.53
C ARG A 255 -5.91 12.03 -3.46
N TRP A 256 -6.35 10.78 -3.45
CA TRP A 256 -5.44 9.64 -3.56
C TRP A 256 -4.60 9.70 -4.84
N ILE A 257 -5.21 10.10 -5.96
CA ILE A 257 -4.58 10.15 -7.29
C ILE A 257 -3.70 11.39 -7.49
N LEU A 258 -4.05 12.51 -6.87
CA LEU A 258 -3.42 13.81 -7.11
C LEU A 258 -2.45 14.28 -6.01
N SER A 259 -2.68 13.89 -4.76
CA SER A 259 -1.97 14.46 -3.60
C SER A 259 -0.72 13.68 -3.18
N GLN A 260 -0.42 12.57 -3.86
CA GLN A 260 0.77 11.76 -3.64
C GLN A 260 1.33 11.24 -4.97
N ASP A 261 2.57 10.78 -4.93
CA ASP A 261 3.17 10.07 -6.06
C ASP A 261 2.48 8.73 -6.29
N LEU A 262 1.67 8.63 -7.35
CA LEU A 262 0.96 7.41 -7.69
C LEU A 262 1.89 6.26 -8.10
N CYS A 263 3.07 6.57 -8.64
CA CYS A 263 3.98 5.58 -9.21
C CYS A 263 5.45 5.91 -8.85
N PRO A 264 5.86 5.71 -7.58
CA PRO A 264 7.24 5.96 -7.15
C PRO A 264 8.27 5.21 -7.99
N PHE A 265 7.94 4.03 -8.51
CA PHE A 265 8.82 3.31 -9.42
C PHE A 265 9.20 4.13 -10.66
N LEU A 266 8.21 4.77 -11.30
CA LEU A 266 8.41 5.59 -12.49
C LEU A 266 9.15 6.88 -12.14
N THR A 267 8.81 7.52 -11.02
CA THR A 267 9.48 8.72 -10.53
C THR A 267 10.98 8.47 -10.34
N ASN A 268 11.33 7.42 -9.60
CA ASN A 268 12.73 7.09 -9.31
C ASN A 268 13.46 6.53 -10.54
N PHE A 269 12.77 5.83 -11.44
CA PHE A 269 13.34 5.43 -12.73
C PHE A 269 13.75 6.66 -13.57
N ASN A 270 12.88 7.66 -13.69
CA ASN A 270 13.15 8.88 -14.46
C ASN A 270 14.28 9.73 -13.85
N LEU A 271 14.54 9.57 -12.55
CA LEU A 271 15.66 10.17 -11.84
C LEU A 271 16.96 9.34 -11.93
N ASN A 272 16.96 8.24 -12.69
CA ASN A 272 18.06 7.29 -12.81
C ASN A 272 18.50 6.62 -11.49
N MET A 273 17.60 6.52 -10.49
CA MET A 273 17.91 5.95 -9.17
C MET A 273 18.17 4.43 -9.18
N TYR A 274 17.97 3.76 -10.32
CA TYR A 274 18.24 2.32 -10.48
C TYR A 274 19.43 2.04 -11.40
N SER A 275 20.19 3.06 -11.79
CA SER A 275 21.38 2.88 -12.63
C SER A 275 22.51 2.21 -11.84
N LYS A 276 23.53 1.71 -12.55
CA LYS A 276 24.71 1.13 -11.89
C LYS A 276 25.46 2.17 -11.05
N GLU A 277 25.48 3.41 -11.53
CA GLU A 277 26.08 4.55 -10.85
C GLU A 277 25.33 4.84 -9.55
N ALA A 278 23.99 4.91 -9.58
CA ALA A 278 23.18 5.13 -8.38
C ALA A 278 23.40 4.03 -7.32
N ILE A 279 23.49 2.76 -7.73
CA ILE A 279 23.77 1.64 -6.81
C ILE A 279 25.17 1.74 -6.19
N ALA A 280 26.15 2.19 -6.96
CA ALA A 280 27.51 2.43 -6.46
C ALA A 280 27.53 3.60 -5.47
N ASP A 281 26.80 4.67 -5.77
CA ASP A 281 26.64 5.83 -4.89
C ASP A 281 25.92 5.44 -3.59
N ASP A 282 24.84 4.66 -3.65
CA ASP A 282 24.14 4.13 -2.48
C ASP A 282 25.10 3.32 -1.58
N SER A 283 25.92 2.47 -2.19
CA SER A 283 26.92 1.67 -1.47
C SER A 283 27.99 2.56 -0.83
N SER A 284 28.43 3.60 -1.54
CA SER A 284 29.40 4.58 -1.05
C SER A 284 28.85 5.35 0.16
N ILE A 285 27.61 5.82 0.09
CA ILE A 285 26.93 6.56 1.16
C ILE A 285 26.77 5.67 2.40
N VAL A 286 26.30 4.42 2.22
CA VAL A 286 26.02 3.51 3.35
C VAL A 286 27.31 3.01 4.02
N LEU A 287 28.39 2.85 3.26
CA LEU A 287 29.68 2.33 3.75
C LEU A 287 30.70 3.42 4.07
N ASP A 288 30.33 4.70 3.97
CA ASP A 288 31.22 5.80 4.31
C ASP A 288 31.66 5.70 5.79
N GLY A 289 32.97 5.78 6.01
CA GLY A 289 33.58 5.58 7.33
C GLY A 289 33.59 4.13 7.86
N TYR A 290 33.05 3.14 7.14
CA TYR A 290 33.11 1.74 7.55
C TYR A 290 34.37 1.07 7.01
N GLN A 291 35.22 0.57 7.92
CA GLN A 291 36.33 -0.30 7.52
C GLN A 291 35.72 -1.62 7.02
N LYS A 292 35.95 -1.97 5.76
CA LYS A 292 35.73 -3.35 5.32
C LYS A 292 36.55 -4.23 6.28
N ALA A 293 35.87 -5.13 7.00
CA ALA A 293 36.58 -6.15 7.74
C ALA A 293 37.52 -6.85 6.74
N ASP A 294 38.82 -6.84 7.03
CA ASP A 294 39.77 -7.64 6.26
C ASP A 294 39.20 -9.07 6.25
N ASN A 295 38.99 -9.62 5.04
CA ASN A 295 38.41 -10.95 4.88
C ASN A 295 39.30 -11.98 5.61
N GLU A 296 38.85 -12.49 6.76
CA GLU A 296 39.29 -13.76 7.34
C GLU A 296 38.63 -14.94 6.62
#